data_AF-A0A7C3XBJ2-F1
#
_entry.id   AF-A0A7C3XBJ2-F1
#
_cell.length_a   1.000
_cell.length_b   1.000
_cell.length_c   1.000
_cell.angle_alpha   90.00
_cell.angle_beta   90.00
_cell.angle_gamma   90.00
#
_symmetry.space_group_name_H-M   'P 1'
#
loop_
_entity.id
_entity.type
_entity.pdbx_description
1 polymer ?
#
loop_
_entity_poly.entity_id
_entity_poly.type
_entity_poly.pdbx_seq_one_letter_code
_entity_poly.pdbx_strand_id
1 'polypeptide(L)'
;YGAQVPLELAQDALFRTPQPHPIKVDLGIIDPEYVNIVPNGHEPMMGAALIAAAHDPAVQGKARAAGAKGLRIVGSIETGQELVQRFAVDDVFVGLTGNWLSEELAVATGGLDVFAADMNCTVPTLAKTCAAHGTLLVPVSDLVGVEGAEKPIVFDPARADEQAQQLIDMAIANFPKRRAKGNGAPTLRIGDAVAGFSTESILGALGGTLEPLLDAIKSGALKGVAGLVSCTTLRDSGQDSHTVAITKELIANDVLVLAMGCGNAGLQVAGLQTLAAKELAGPGLKAVCEQLGVPPVLSFGTCTDTGRLMLLVGAIANALGVDVPALPVVATAPEYMEQKATIDAMAALAFGLYVHVNPVPFVTGAPRLVKLVTEDLPGVTGGKLAVETDAKAAVAAMLAHIEAKRAALGI
;
A
#
# COMPACT_ATOMS: atom_id res chain seq x y z
N TYR A 1 1.10 14.80 -7.62
CA TYR A 1 -0.37 15.02 -7.66
C TYR A 1 -0.94 15.20 -9.05
N GLY A 2 -0.68 16.29 -9.76
CA GLY A 2 -1.25 16.50 -11.11
C GLY A 2 -0.97 15.35 -12.10
N ALA A 3 0.15 14.62 -11.94
CA ALA A 3 0.47 13.42 -12.71
C ALA A 3 -0.07 12.11 -12.11
N GLN A 4 -0.31 12.04 -10.80
CA GLN A 4 -0.84 10.84 -10.13
C GLN A 4 -2.32 10.62 -10.50
N VAL A 5 -3.11 11.69 -10.57
CA VAL A 5 -4.53 11.59 -10.96
C VAL A 5 -4.73 10.94 -12.33
N PRO A 6 -4.14 11.43 -13.44
CA PRO A 6 -4.33 10.81 -14.75
C PRO A 6 -3.70 9.41 -14.83
N LEU A 7 -2.61 9.15 -14.08
CA LEU A 7 -2.04 7.81 -13.96
C LEU A 7 -3.07 6.84 -13.37
N GLU A 8 -3.64 7.18 -12.23
CA GLU A 8 -4.64 6.36 -11.54
C GLU A 8 -5.90 6.13 -12.38
N LEU A 9 -6.42 7.18 -13.01
CA LEU A 9 -7.59 7.06 -13.89
C LEU A 9 -7.29 6.19 -15.12
N ALA A 10 -6.07 6.26 -15.67
CA ALA A 10 -5.66 5.41 -16.78
C ALA A 10 -5.54 3.94 -16.34
N GLN A 11 -4.97 3.66 -15.16
CA GLN A 11 -4.91 2.31 -14.62
C GLN A 11 -6.30 1.74 -14.35
N ASP A 12 -7.21 2.53 -13.80
CA ASP A 12 -8.60 2.14 -13.58
C ASP A 12 -9.34 1.89 -14.90
N ALA A 13 -9.06 2.66 -15.94
CA ALA A 13 -9.64 2.41 -17.27
C ALA A 13 -9.13 1.10 -17.90
N LEU A 14 -7.87 0.75 -17.66
CA LEU A 14 -7.24 -0.48 -18.19
C LEU A 14 -7.62 -1.73 -17.39
N PHE A 15 -7.61 -1.63 -16.07
CA PHE A 15 -7.69 -2.77 -15.15
C PHE A 15 -8.91 -2.75 -14.24
N ARG A 16 -9.83 -1.80 -14.46
CA ARG A 16 -11.05 -1.52 -13.69
C ARG A 16 -10.76 -0.77 -12.39
N THR A 17 -11.74 0.05 -11.99
CA THR A 17 -11.73 0.74 -10.70
C THR A 17 -11.76 -0.28 -9.54
N PRO A 18 -10.88 -0.14 -8.53
CA PRO A 18 -10.84 -1.04 -7.37
C PRO A 18 -12.19 -1.17 -6.66
N GLN A 19 -12.52 -2.39 -6.23
CA GLN A 19 -13.73 -2.71 -5.45
C GLN A 19 -13.37 -3.58 -4.23
N PRO A 20 -14.04 -3.39 -3.07
CA PRO A 20 -13.75 -4.13 -1.85
C PRO A 20 -13.88 -5.64 -2.02
N HIS A 21 -12.81 -6.39 -1.76
CA HIS A 21 -12.80 -7.86 -1.79
C HIS A 21 -11.75 -8.45 -0.83
N PRO A 22 -11.92 -9.70 -0.38
CA PRO A 22 -10.97 -10.34 0.51
C PRO A 22 -9.68 -10.73 -0.21
N ILE A 23 -8.55 -10.51 0.45
CA ILE A 23 -7.23 -10.86 -0.05
C ILE A 23 -6.44 -11.68 0.98
N LYS A 24 -5.39 -12.35 0.51
CA LYS A 24 -4.39 -13.00 1.35
C LYS A 24 -3.11 -12.17 1.39
N VAL A 25 -2.46 -12.15 2.54
CA VAL A 25 -1.21 -11.41 2.74
C VAL A 25 -0.19 -12.20 3.56
N ASP A 26 1.01 -11.64 3.72
CA ASP A 26 2.14 -12.21 4.46
C ASP A 26 2.85 -13.33 3.68
N LEU A 27 4.07 -13.68 4.12
CA LEU A 27 4.98 -14.56 3.39
C LEU A 27 4.50 -16.01 3.29
N GLY A 28 3.53 -16.43 4.10
CA GLY A 28 2.96 -17.77 4.04
C GLY A 28 2.18 -18.07 2.77
N ILE A 29 1.87 -17.06 1.93
CA ILE A 29 1.24 -17.28 0.62
C ILE A 29 2.20 -17.93 -0.40
N ILE A 30 3.51 -17.91 -0.12
CA ILE A 30 4.54 -18.50 -0.98
C ILE A 30 4.62 -20.00 -0.70
N ASP A 31 4.20 -20.81 -1.68
CA ASP A 31 4.27 -22.26 -1.59
C ASP A 31 5.42 -22.79 -2.47
N PRO A 32 6.49 -23.37 -1.88
CA PRO A 32 7.65 -23.83 -2.63
C PRO A 32 7.37 -25.04 -3.53
N GLU A 33 6.19 -25.67 -3.45
CA GLU A 33 5.76 -26.73 -4.36
C GLU A 33 5.13 -26.21 -5.67
N TYR A 34 4.93 -24.90 -5.78
CA TYR A 34 4.51 -24.22 -7.01
C TYR A 34 5.70 -23.53 -7.68
N VAL A 35 5.56 -23.26 -8.98
CA VAL A 35 6.39 -22.26 -9.65
C VAL A 35 5.88 -20.89 -9.23
N ASN A 36 6.71 -20.05 -8.62
CA ASN A 36 6.29 -18.72 -8.14
C ASN A 36 7.02 -17.60 -8.89
N ILE A 37 6.23 -16.66 -9.44
CA ILE A 37 6.72 -15.43 -10.06
C ILE A 37 6.25 -14.24 -9.24
N VAL A 38 7.16 -13.34 -8.91
CA VAL A 38 6.89 -12.14 -8.11
C VAL A 38 7.01 -10.88 -8.97
N PRO A 39 5.90 -10.26 -9.39
CA PRO A 39 5.93 -8.88 -9.87
C PRO A 39 6.15 -7.92 -8.69
N ASN A 40 7.21 -7.12 -8.77
CA ASN A 40 7.68 -6.21 -7.72
C ASN A 40 8.00 -4.85 -8.29
N GLY A 41 7.59 -3.80 -7.58
CA GLY A 41 7.88 -2.41 -7.91
C GLY A 41 6.64 -1.56 -7.72
N HIS A 42 6.30 -0.73 -8.71
CA HIS A 42 5.14 0.16 -8.69
C HIS A 42 4.30 0.12 -9.97
N GLU A 43 4.72 -0.61 -11.01
CA GLU A 43 3.99 -0.71 -12.27
C GLU A 43 3.19 -2.03 -12.38
N PRO A 44 1.85 -2.00 -12.41
CA PRO A 44 1.04 -3.22 -12.42
C PRO A 44 1.08 -3.97 -13.76
N MET A 45 1.66 -3.37 -14.80
CA MET A 45 1.47 -3.79 -16.20
C MET A 45 1.99 -5.20 -16.47
N MET A 46 3.24 -5.48 -16.09
CA MET A 46 3.83 -6.81 -16.25
C MET A 46 3.13 -7.84 -15.35
N GLY A 47 2.77 -7.45 -14.13
CA GLY A 47 2.02 -8.31 -13.20
C GLY A 47 0.65 -8.72 -13.74
N ALA A 48 -0.09 -7.78 -14.33
CA ALA A 48 -1.39 -8.05 -14.95
C ALA A 48 -1.28 -9.01 -16.14
N ALA A 49 -0.27 -8.80 -17.00
CA ALA A 49 0.01 -9.71 -18.11
C ALA A 49 0.38 -11.13 -17.63
N LEU A 50 1.20 -11.22 -16.57
CA LEU A 50 1.56 -12.49 -15.94
C LEU A 50 0.35 -13.21 -15.34
N ILE A 51 -0.55 -12.51 -14.65
CA ILE A 51 -1.79 -13.10 -14.11
C ILE A 51 -2.62 -13.68 -15.26
N ALA A 52 -2.88 -12.88 -16.29
CA ALA A 52 -3.68 -13.31 -17.44
C ALA A 52 -3.08 -14.56 -18.14
N ALA A 53 -1.77 -14.57 -18.38
CA ALA A 53 -1.08 -15.70 -19.00
C ALA A 53 -1.07 -16.94 -18.09
N ALA A 54 -0.92 -16.75 -16.77
CA ALA A 54 -0.87 -17.84 -15.81
C ALA A 54 -2.21 -18.56 -15.62
N HIS A 55 -3.35 -17.93 -15.96
CA HIS A 55 -4.66 -18.58 -15.99
C HIS A 55 -4.85 -19.55 -17.17
N ASP A 56 -3.97 -19.55 -18.18
CA ASP A 56 -4.04 -20.52 -19.28
C ASP A 56 -3.78 -21.96 -18.77
N PRO A 57 -4.72 -22.91 -18.97
CA PRO A 57 -4.53 -24.31 -18.62
C PRO A 57 -3.26 -24.94 -19.20
N ALA A 58 -2.80 -24.48 -20.37
CA ALA A 58 -1.57 -24.95 -20.99
C ALA A 58 -0.33 -24.51 -20.18
N VAL A 59 -0.30 -23.28 -19.67
CA VAL A 59 0.77 -22.79 -18.78
C VAL A 59 0.80 -23.61 -17.48
N GLN A 60 -0.36 -23.82 -16.88
CA GLN A 60 -0.47 -24.67 -15.68
C GLN A 60 -0.04 -26.11 -15.95
N GLY A 61 -0.35 -26.65 -17.13
CA GLY A 61 0.10 -27.96 -17.58
C GLY A 61 1.62 -28.06 -17.73
N LYS A 62 2.28 -27.04 -18.30
CA LYS A 62 3.75 -26.96 -18.40
C LYS A 62 4.40 -26.95 -17.02
N ALA A 63 3.90 -26.16 -16.07
CA ALA A 63 4.42 -26.12 -14.71
C ALA A 63 4.30 -27.48 -14.00
N ARG A 64 3.16 -28.17 -14.18
CA ARG A 64 2.97 -29.55 -13.68
C ARG A 64 3.91 -30.56 -14.31
N ALA A 65 4.15 -30.46 -15.62
CA ALA A 65 5.12 -31.32 -16.32
C ALA A 65 6.56 -31.11 -15.83
N ALA A 66 6.90 -29.91 -15.32
CA ALA A 66 8.18 -29.62 -14.68
C ALA A 66 8.27 -30.09 -13.21
N GLY A 67 7.21 -30.72 -12.68
CA GLY A 67 7.17 -31.30 -11.34
C GLY A 67 6.60 -30.38 -10.25
N ALA A 68 6.07 -29.21 -10.59
CA ALA A 68 5.36 -28.35 -9.66
C ALA A 68 3.87 -28.74 -9.52
N LYS A 69 3.18 -28.22 -8.50
CA LYS A 69 1.72 -28.36 -8.39
C LYS A 69 0.96 -27.49 -9.40
N GLY A 70 1.58 -26.38 -9.82
CA GLY A 70 1.06 -25.39 -10.75
C GLY A 70 1.99 -24.17 -10.79
N LEU A 71 1.52 -23.08 -11.36
CA LEU A 71 2.23 -21.79 -11.39
C LEU A 71 1.39 -20.71 -10.71
N ARG A 72 2.03 -19.90 -9.88
CA ARG A 72 1.43 -18.83 -9.09
C ARG A 72 2.13 -17.50 -9.33
N ILE A 73 1.33 -16.45 -9.32
CA ILE A 73 1.77 -15.06 -9.27
C ILE A 73 1.59 -14.58 -7.83
N VAL A 74 2.66 -14.04 -7.25
CA VAL A 74 2.72 -13.57 -5.87
C VAL A 74 3.01 -12.08 -5.90
N GLY A 75 2.03 -11.24 -5.57
CA GLY A 75 2.23 -9.79 -5.58
C GLY A 75 3.23 -9.35 -4.51
N SER A 76 4.07 -8.36 -4.83
CA SER A 76 4.96 -7.73 -3.86
C SER A 76 4.88 -6.21 -3.92
N ILE A 77 4.96 -5.58 -2.75
CA ILE A 77 4.98 -4.12 -2.56
C ILE A 77 3.85 -3.39 -3.29
N GLU A 78 4.11 -2.24 -3.92
CA GLU A 78 3.08 -1.43 -4.55
C GLU A 78 2.55 -2.02 -5.85
N THR A 79 3.38 -2.66 -6.68
CA THR A 79 2.89 -3.46 -7.83
C THR A 79 1.91 -4.53 -7.36
N GLY A 80 2.26 -5.30 -6.32
CA GLY A 80 1.37 -6.28 -5.74
C GLY A 80 0.09 -5.65 -5.17
N GLN A 81 0.19 -4.49 -4.53
CA GLN A 81 -0.95 -3.71 -4.03
C GLN A 81 -1.87 -3.26 -5.17
N GLU A 82 -1.34 -2.74 -6.28
CA GLU A 82 -2.14 -2.40 -7.46
C GLU A 82 -2.90 -3.60 -8.02
N LEU A 83 -2.25 -4.78 -8.01
CA LEU A 83 -2.86 -6.03 -8.46
C LEU A 83 -3.94 -6.51 -7.50
N VAL A 84 -3.67 -6.59 -6.19
CA VAL A 84 -4.68 -7.02 -5.20
C VAL A 84 -5.83 -6.02 -5.07
N GLN A 85 -5.70 -4.78 -5.53
CA GLN A 85 -6.83 -3.85 -5.59
C GLN A 85 -7.82 -4.15 -6.72
N ARG A 86 -7.37 -4.83 -7.79
CA ARG A 86 -8.13 -4.94 -9.06
C ARG A 86 -8.42 -6.38 -9.49
N PHE A 87 -7.58 -7.33 -9.10
CA PHE A 87 -7.69 -8.73 -9.46
C PHE A 87 -8.09 -9.57 -8.25
N ALA A 88 -8.98 -10.54 -8.49
CA ALA A 88 -9.38 -11.49 -7.45
C ALA A 88 -8.20 -12.37 -7.04
N VAL A 89 -8.11 -12.67 -5.75
CA VAL A 89 -7.19 -13.69 -5.25
C VAL A 89 -7.78 -15.08 -5.50
N ASP A 90 -7.01 -15.96 -6.12
CA ASP A 90 -7.41 -17.31 -6.50
C ASP A 90 -6.22 -18.29 -6.49
N ASP A 91 -6.34 -19.43 -7.18
CA ASP A 91 -5.28 -20.45 -7.24
C ASP A 91 -4.05 -20.03 -8.05
N VAL A 92 -4.16 -18.95 -8.85
CA VAL A 92 -3.10 -18.38 -9.69
C VAL A 92 -2.51 -17.14 -9.04
N PHE A 93 -3.33 -16.12 -8.77
CA PHE A 93 -2.87 -14.89 -8.10
C PHE A 93 -3.16 -14.98 -6.61
N VAL A 94 -2.12 -15.18 -5.79
CA VAL A 94 -2.32 -15.67 -4.41
C VAL A 94 -2.28 -14.59 -3.32
N GLY A 95 -2.11 -13.32 -3.68
CA GLY A 95 -2.12 -12.21 -2.73
C GLY A 95 -0.84 -11.37 -2.72
N LEU A 96 -0.54 -10.76 -1.59
CA LEU A 96 0.53 -9.76 -1.43
C LEU A 96 1.50 -10.12 -0.28
N THR A 97 2.81 -10.09 -0.53
CA THR A 97 3.83 -10.43 0.49
C THR A 97 3.90 -9.44 1.66
N GLY A 98 3.72 -8.15 1.38
CA GLY A 98 3.95 -7.06 2.34
C GLY A 98 4.65 -5.87 1.67
N ASN A 99 5.34 -5.05 2.46
CA ASN A 99 6.12 -3.90 1.99
C ASN A 99 7.57 -4.26 1.63
N TRP A 100 8.38 -3.27 1.22
CA TRP A 100 9.73 -3.47 0.69
C TRP A 100 10.70 -4.17 1.65
N LEU A 101 10.51 -4.04 2.97
CA LEU A 101 11.33 -4.76 3.96
C LEU A 101 11.11 -6.29 3.91
N SER A 102 10.02 -6.74 3.29
CA SER A 102 9.72 -8.16 3.11
C SER A 102 10.41 -8.79 1.89
N GLU A 103 11.00 -8.03 0.97
CA GLU A 103 11.51 -8.56 -0.31
C GLU A 103 12.59 -9.62 -0.12
N GLU A 104 13.64 -9.30 0.65
CA GLU A 104 14.74 -10.24 0.89
C GLU A 104 14.28 -11.44 1.73
N LEU A 105 13.31 -11.25 2.63
CA LEU A 105 12.70 -12.33 3.42
C LEU A 105 11.84 -13.24 2.55
N ALA A 106 11.09 -12.69 1.59
CA ALA A 106 10.30 -13.43 0.61
C ALA A 106 11.20 -14.32 -0.24
N VAL A 107 12.34 -13.79 -0.71
CA VAL A 107 13.37 -14.58 -1.40
C VAL A 107 13.98 -15.64 -0.48
N ALA A 108 14.24 -15.29 0.79
CA ALA A 108 14.82 -16.20 1.77
C ALA A 108 13.92 -17.40 2.13
N THR A 109 12.62 -17.32 1.85
CA THR A 109 11.72 -18.50 1.92
C THR A 109 12.17 -19.64 1.01
N GLY A 110 13.02 -19.35 0.01
CA GLY A 110 13.43 -20.33 -0.99
C GLY A 110 12.30 -20.74 -1.94
N GLY A 111 11.16 -20.07 -1.91
CA GLY A 111 9.95 -20.39 -2.66
C GLY A 111 9.87 -19.75 -4.05
N LEU A 112 10.69 -18.76 -4.36
CA LEU A 112 10.53 -17.89 -5.54
C LEU A 112 11.43 -18.30 -6.71
N ASP A 113 10.85 -18.45 -7.90
CA ASP A 113 11.58 -18.85 -9.10
C ASP A 113 12.05 -17.65 -9.91
N VAL A 114 11.18 -16.66 -10.09
CA VAL A 114 11.49 -15.39 -10.76
C VAL A 114 10.98 -14.23 -9.90
N PHE A 115 11.84 -13.23 -9.73
CA PHE A 115 11.51 -11.94 -9.13
C PHE A 115 11.59 -10.89 -10.25
N ALA A 116 10.43 -10.51 -10.77
CA ALA A 116 10.27 -9.56 -11.88
C ALA A 116 10.22 -8.13 -11.32
N ALA A 117 11.37 -7.46 -11.35
CA ALA A 117 11.56 -6.15 -10.74
C ALA A 117 11.32 -5.03 -11.77
N ASP A 118 10.31 -4.21 -11.53
CA ASP A 118 10.10 -2.93 -12.18
C ASP A 118 10.73 -1.79 -11.35
N MET A 119 10.27 -0.56 -11.53
CA MET A 119 10.83 0.63 -10.88
C MET A 119 10.63 0.69 -9.35
N ASN A 120 11.56 1.43 -8.71
CA ASN A 120 11.58 1.78 -7.29
C ASN A 120 11.56 0.57 -6.33
N CYS A 121 11.96 0.82 -5.08
CA CYS A 121 11.97 -0.14 -3.96
C CYS A 121 12.70 -1.47 -4.13
N THR A 122 13.19 -1.83 -5.32
CA THR A 122 14.09 -2.96 -5.56
C THR A 122 15.43 -2.71 -4.87
N VAL A 123 15.69 -3.41 -3.77
CA VAL A 123 16.89 -3.14 -2.97
C VAL A 123 18.17 -3.55 -3.72
N PRO A 124 19.28 -2.77 -3.63
CA PRO A 124 20.51 -3.07 -4.38
C PRO A 124 21.15 -4.44 -4.03
N THR A 125 20.88 -4.96 -2.83
CA THR A 125 21.37 -6.26 -2.37
C THR A 125 20.56 -7.43 -2.93
N LEU A 126 19.41 -7.18 -3.56
CA LEU A 126 18.44 -8.22 -3.91
C LEU A 126 19.00 -9.26 -4.87
N ALA A 127 19.87 -8.88 -5.82
CA ALA A 127 20.49 -9.81 -6.75
C ALA A 127 21.32 -10.87 -6.01
N LYS A 128 22.09 -10.45 -5.00
CA LYS A 128 22.89 -11.36 -4.17
C LYS A 128 22.00 -12.30 -3.37
N THR A 129 20.91 -11.78 -2.81
CA THR A 129 19.92 -12.57 -2.06
C THR A 129 19.23 -13.58 -2.99
N CYS A 130 18.79 -13.17 -4.18
CA CYS A 130 18.22 -14.05 -5.21
C CYS A 130 19.18 -15.17 -5.61
N ALA A 131 20.43 -14.83 -5.94
CA ALA A 131 21.47 -15.82 -6.25
C ALA A 131 21.71 -16.77 -5.07
N ALA A 132 21.70 -16.28 -3.83
CA ALA A 132 21.86 -17.10 -2.62
C ALA A 132 20.68 -18.04 -2.36
N HIS A 133 19.49 -17.78 -2.92
CA HIS A 133 18.29 -18.63 -2.75
C HIS A 133 17.81 -19.33 -4.04
N GLY A 134 18.51 -19.13 -5.17
CA GLY A 134 18.17 -19.79 -6.43
C GLY A 134 17.02 -19.13 -7.18
N THR A 135 16.66 -17.90 -6.82
CA THR A 135 15.70 -17.07 -7.53
C THR A 135 16.40 -16.30 -8.64
N LEU A 136 15.73 -16.09 -9.77
CA LEU A 136 16.21 -15.21 -10.84
C LEU A 136 15.67 -13.79 -10.61
N LEU A 137 16.55 -12.79 -10.46
CA LEU A 137 16.14 -11.40 -10.46
C LEU A 137 16.09 -10.90 -11.91
N VAL A 138 14.90 -10.61 -12.44
CA VAL A 138 14.72 -10.19 -13.83
C VAL A 138 14.19 -8.76 -13.86
N PRO A 139 14.99 -7.78 -14.33
CA PRO A 139 14.50 -6.43 -14.59
C PRO A 139 13.42 -6.45 -15.67
N VAL A 140 12.27 -5.83 -15.41
CA VAL A 140 11.19 -5.65 -16.38
C VAL A 140 10.96 -4.18 -16.77
N SER A 141 11.83 -3.30 -16.29
CA SER A 141 11.92 -1.89 -16.66
C SER A 141 13.39 -1.53 -16.95
N ASP A 142 13.61 -0.56 -17.83
CA ASP A 142 14.95 -0.02 -18.12
C ASP A 142 15.53 0.84 -16.98
N LEU A 143 14.71 1.15 -15.97
CA LEU A 143 15.11 1.88 -14.76
C LEU A 143 15.84 1.00 -13.72
N VAL A 144 15.78 -0.32 -13.86
CA VAL A 144 16.34 -1.26 -12.88
C VAL A 144 17.71 -1.74 -13.34
N GLY A 145 18.75 -1.23 -12.69
CA GLY A 145 20.15 -1.56 -12.95
C GLY A 145 20.85 -2.22 -11.76
N VAL A 146 20.35 -3.35 -11.27
CA VAL A 146 20.96 -4.09 -10.15
C VAL A 146 22.08 -5.01 -10.67
N GLU A 147 23.29 -4.84 -10.15
CA GLU A 147 24.42 -5.70 -10.51
C GLU A 147 24.14 -7.17 -10.13
N GLY A 148 24.34 -8.08 -11.08
CA GLY A 148 24.05 -9.52 -10.90
C GLY A 148 22.61 -9.93 -11.20
N ALA A 149 21.76 -9.00 -11.66
CA ALA A 149 20.45 -9.33 -12.22
C ALA A 149 20.58 -10.01 -13.59
N GLU A 150 19.55 -10.75 -13.96
CA GLU A 150 19.42 -11.38 -15.27
C GLU A 150 19.26 -10.33 -16.39
N LYS A 151 19.34 -10.80 -17.64
CA LYS A 151 19.07 -9.94 -18.80
C LYS A 151 17.65 -9.34 -18.69
N PRO A 152 17.49 -8.01 -18.83
CA PRO A 152 16.19 -7.37 -18.76
C PRO A 152 15.20 -7.87 -19.83
N ILE A 153 13.93 -7.99 -19.44
CA ILE A 153 12.76 -8.12 -20.32
C ILE A 153 11.94 -6.84 -20.15
N VAL A 154 12.43 -5.73 -20.71
CA VAL A 154 11.83 -4.40 -20.56
C VAL A 154 10.42 -4.39 -21.13
N PHE A 155 9.43 -4.08 -20.30
CA PHE A 155 8.01 -4.12 -20.67
C PHE A 155 7.71 -3.27 -21.91
N ASP A 156 7.06 -3.88 -22.88
CA ASP A 156 6.52 -3.24 -24.08
C ASP A 156 5.04 -3.63 -24.19
N PRO A 157 4.09 -2.68 -24.09
CA PRO A 157 2.67 -2.98 -24.18
C PRO A 157 2.27 -3.78 -25.42
N ALA A 158 2.96 -3.58 -26.56
CA ALA A 158 2.67 -4.29 -27.80
C ALA A 158 3.12 -5.76 -27.78
N ARG A 159 3.95 -6.13 -26.80
CA ARG A 159 4.57 -7.47 -26.66
C ARG A 159 4.30 -8.08 -25.28
N ALA A 160 3.36 -7.54 -24.51
CA ALA A 160 3.09 -7.95 -23.14
C ALA A 160 2.87 -9.48 -23.01
N ASP A 161 2.08 -10.08 -23.91
CA ASP A 161 1.83 -11.53 -23.92
C ASP A 161 3.11 -12.35 -24.15
N GLU A 162 3.93 -11.92 -25.09
CA GLU A 162 5.21 -12.56 -25.40
C GLU A 162 6.16 -12.49 -24.20
N GLN A 163 6.24 -11.33 -23.56
CA GLN A 163 7.13 -11.07 -22.43
C GLN A 163 6.69 -11.83 -21.17
N ALA A 164 5.38 -11.88 -20.91
CA ALA A 164 4.82 -12.69 -19.84
C ALA A 164 5.15 -14.19 -20.06
N GLN A 165 5.00 -14.69 -21.28
CA GLN A 165 5.37 -16.07 -21.60
C GLN A 165 6.87 -16.34 -21.42
N GLN A 166 7.74 -15.38 -21.79
CA GLN A 166 9.19 -15.50 -21.55
C GLN A 166 9.52 -15.62 -20.05
N LEU A 167 8.93 -14.79 -19.20
CA LEU A 167 9.11 -14.88 -17.74
C LEU A 167 8.57 -16.19 -17.16
N ILE A 168 7.42 -16.66 -17.65
CA ILE A 168 6.84 -17.95 -17.27
C ILE A 168 7.77 -19.11 -17.64
N ASP A 169 8.27 -19.14 -18.87
CA ASP A 169 9.17 -20.20 -19.33
C ASP A 169 10.50 -20.18 -18.55
N MET A 170 11.02 -18.99 -18.22
CA MET A 170 12.17 -18.84 -17.32
C MET A 170 11.90 -19.40 -15.92
N ALA A 171 10.76 -19.08 -15.32
CA ALA A 171 10.40 -19.54 -13.98
C ALA A 171 10.23 -21.07 -13.93
N ILE A 172 9.52 -21.65 -14.91
CA ILE A 172 9.34 -23.10 -15.02
C ILE A 172 10.69 -23.81 -15.19
N ALA A 173 11.59 -23.27 -16.02
CA ALA A 173 12.92 -23.82 -16.21
C ALA A 173 13.81 -23.68 -14.96
N ASN A 174 13.57 -22.67 -14.13
CA ASN A 174 14.33 -22.45 -12.89
C ASN A 174 13.84 -23.30 -11.71
N PHE A 175 12.56 -23.67 -11.67
CA PHE A 175 11.96 -24.49 -10.62
C PHE A 175 12.78 -25.69 -10.14
N PRO A 176 13.23 -26.62 -11.02
CA PRO A 176 14.06 -27.74 -10.57
C PRO A 176 15.41 -27.31 -9.98
N LYS A 177 16.00 -26.21 -10.46
CA LYS A 177 17.27 -25.67 -9.94
C LYS A 177 17.09 -25.06 -8.56
N ARG A 178 16.04 -24.24 -8.38
CA ARG A 178 15.66 -23.69 -7.06
C ARG A 178 15.42 -24.81 -6.06
N ARG A 179 14.63 -25.83 -6.44
CA ARG A 179 14.32 -27.00 -5.60
C ARG A 179 15.58 -27.78 -5.21
N ALA A 180 16.50 -28.02 -6.15
CA ALA A 180 17.76 -28.72 -5.90
C ALA A 180 18.68 -28.02 -4.90
N LYS A 181 18.52 -26.70 -4.72
CA LYS A 181 19.28 -25.94 -3.71
C LYS A 181 18.92 -26.30 -2.28
N GLY A 182 17.73 -26.88 -2.05
CA GLY A 182 17.33 -27.38 -0.73
C GLY A 182 17.11 -26.28 0.31
N ASN A 183 16.82 -25.05 -0.12
CA ASN A 183 16.44 -23.98 0.79
C ASN A 183 15.16 -24.37 1.53
N GLY A 184 15.16 -24.18 2.86
CA GLY A 184 14.08 -24.65 3.72
C GLY A 184 12.72 -24.05 3.35
N ALA A 185 11.64 -24.78 3.65
CA ALA A 185 10.26 -24.32 3.49
C ALA A 185 9.72 -23.91 4.88
N PRO A 186 9.94 -22.65 5.32
CA PRO A 186 9.47 -22.23 6.63
C PRO A 186 7.94 -22.26 6.68
N THR A 187 7.39 -22.72 7.80
CA THR A 187 5.95 -22.55 8.08
C THR A 187 5.73 -21.11 8.52
N LEU A 188 5.18 -20.30 7.62
CA LEU A 188 4.89 -18.88 7.85
C LEU A 188 3.38 -18.65 7.92
N ARG A 189 3.00 -17.53 8.52
CA ARG A 189 1.59 -17.15 8.65
C ARG A 189 1.05 -16.70 7.29
N ILE A 190 -0.22 -17.04 7.03
CA ILE A 190 -1.04 -16.40 6.00
C ILE A 190 -1.98 -15.43 6.73
N GLY A 191 -1.95 -14.17 6.34
CA GLY A 191 -2.86 -13.14 6.83
C GLY A 191 -4.07 -12.96 5.92
N ASP A 192 -5.12 -12.37 6.49
CA ASP A 192 -6.32 -11.95 5.78
C ASP A 192 -6.42 -10.42 5.81
N ALA A 193 -6.94 -9.82 4.73
CA ALA A 193 -7.30 -8.41 4.68
C ALA A 193 -8.43 -8.17 3.66
N VAL A 194 -8.99 -6.97 3.65
CA VAL A 194 -9.90 -6.48 2.60
C VAL A 194 -9.21 -5.34 1.87
N ALA A 195 -9.08 -5.48 0.55
CA ALA A 195 -8.47 -4.46 -0.32
C ALA A 195 -9.47 -3.92 -1.35
N GLY A 196 -9.08 -2.86 -2.05
CA GLY A 196 -9.85 -2.30 -3.16
C GLY A 196 -10.83 -1.19 -2.78
N PHE A 197 -10.54 -0.42 -1.72
CA PHE A 197 -11.35 0.74 -1.36
C PHE A 197 -10.95 1.97 -2.18
N SER A 198 -11.57 2.15 -3.34
CA SER A 198 -11.50 3.38 -4.14
C SER A 198 -12.48 4.44 -3.65
N THR A 199 -12.31 5.70 -4.08
CA THR A 199 -13.31 6.77 -3.86
C THR A 199 -14.70 6.34 -4.32
N GLU A 200 -14.80 5.72 -5.49
CA GLU A 200 -16.03 5.23 -6.10
C GLU A 200 -16.66 4.14 -5.24
N SER A 201 -15.88 3.18 -4.75
CA SER A 201 -16.41 2.11 -3.89
C SER A 201 -16.84 2.60 -2.51
N ILE A 202 -16.13 3.59 -1.95
CA ILE A 202 -16.50 4.20 -0.68
C ILE A 202 -17.82 4.94 -0.85
N LEU A 203 -17.97 5.73 -1.91
CA LEU A 203 -19.25 6.37 -2.24
C LEU A 203 -20.36 5.34 -2.47
N GLY A 204 -20.06 4.24 -3.19
CA GLY A 204 -21.01 3.15 -3.41
C GLY A 204 -21.49 2.52 -2.10
N ALA A 205 -20.58 2.26 -1.15
CA ALA A 205 -20.91 1.75 0.17
C ALA A 205 -21.75 2.74 1.00
N LEU A 206 -21.60 4.04 0.76
CA LEU A 206 -22.38 5.11 1.36
C LEU A 206 -23.70 5.40 0.59
N GLY A 207 -24.13 4.54 -0.32
CA GLY A 207 -25.39 4.74 -1.07
C GLY A 207 -25.30 5.75 -2.21
N GLY A 208 -24.09 6.09 -2.65
CA GLY A 208 -23.80 6.95 -3.80
C GLY A 208 -23.58 8.43 -3.48
N THR A 209 -23.65 8.84 -2.20
CA THR A 209 -23.43 10.22 -1.77
C THR A 209 -22.44 10.29 -0.60
N LEU A 210 -21.89 11.49 -0.35
CA LEU A 210 -21.05 11.74 0.82
C LEU A 210 -21.86 11.96 2.11
N GLU A 211 -23.19 12.10 2.02
CA GLU A 211 -24.05 12.47 3.14
C GLU A 211 -23.89 11.55 4.35
N PRO A 212 -23.87 10.20 4.22
CA PRO A 212 -23.73 9.35 5.40
C PRO A 212 -22.38 9.50 6.11
N LEU A 213 -21.29 9.74 5.36
CA LEU A 213 -19.99 10.03 5.96
C LEU A 213 -20.00 11.38 6.68
N LEU A 214 -20.58 12.41 6.05
CA LEU A 214 -20.71 13.74 6.64
C LEU A 214 -21.56 13.71 7.91
N ASP A 215 -22.64 12.94 7.93
CA ASP A 215 -23.52 12.80 9.09
C ASP A 215 -22.85 12.03 10.23
N ALA A 216 -22.04 11.00 9.90
CA ALA A 216 -21.21 10.32 10.89
C ALA A 216 -20.19 11.28 11.53
N ILE A 217 -19.60 12.19 10.75
CA ILE A 217 -18.70 13.23 11.28
C ILE A 217 -19.49 14.24 12.14
N LYS A 218 -20.60 14.79 11.64
CA LYS A 218 -21.41 15.79 12.36
C LYS A 218 -21.97 15.27 13.68
N SER A 219 -22.42 14.02 13.72
CA SER A 219 -22.93 13.38 14.94
C SER A 219 -21.83 13.04 15.96
N GLY A 220 -20.55 13.07 15.55
CA GLY A 220 -19.43 12.66 16.37
C GLY A 220 -19.21 11.15 16.43
N ALA A 221 -19.99 10.36 15.68
CA ALA A 221 -19.74 8.92 15.51
C ALA A 221 -18.36 8.66 14.89
N LEU A 222 -17.94 9.52 13.96
CA LEU A 222 -16.56 9.64 13.53
C LEU A 222 -16.02 10.99 13.98
N LYS A 223 -14.90 11.00 14.72
CA LYS A 223 -14.27 12.27 15.10
C LYS A 223 -13.63 12.94 13.89
N GLY A 224 -13.00 12.15 13.02
CA GLY A 224 -12.37 12.62 11.80
C GLY A 224 -11.84 11.48 10.94
N VAL A 225 -11.03 11.83 9.95
CA VAL A 225 -10.39 10.87 9.04
C VAL A 225 -8.88 11.12 9.00
N ALA A 226 -8.10 10.06 9.06
CA ALA A 226 -6.65 10.10 8.89
C ALA A 226 -6.25 9.45 7.55
N GLY A 227 -5.58 10.20 6.69
CA GLY A 227 -4.84 9.65 5.56
C GLY A 227 -3.48 9.16 6.05
N LEU A 228 -3.29 7.84 6.12
CA LEU A 228 -2.01 7.24 6.46
C LEU A 228 -1.27 6.91 5.17
N VAL A 229 -0.24 7.70 4.86
CA VAL A 229 0.63 7.51 3.71
C VAL A 229 2.03 7.31 4.25
N SER A 230 2.54 6.08 4.19
CA SER A 230 3.85 5.80 4.75
C SER A 230 4.63 4.86 3.86
N CYS A 231 5.94 5.08 3.85
CA CYS A 231 6.89 4.04 3.54
C CYS A 231 6.95 3.07 4.72
N THR A 232 8.07 2.37 4.87
CA THR A 232 8.48 1.76 6.13
C THR A 232 9.99 1.90 6.28
N THR A 233 10.50 1.80 7.51
CA THR A 233 11.92 1.88 7.82
C THR A 233 12.24 1.13 9.11
N LEU A 234 13.49 0.65 9.24
CA LEU A 234 14.02 0.03 10.45
C LEU A 234 14.83 1.01 11.32
N ARG A 235 14.77 2.31 11.02
CA ARG A 235 15.66 3.30 11.63
C ARG A 235 15.43 3.49 13.14
N ASP A 236 14.17 3.66 13.53
CA ASP A 236 13.79 4.07 14.90
C ASP A 236 13.14 2.93 15.70
N SER A 237 12.33 2.10 15.01
CA SER A 237 11.60 0.97 15.60
C SER A 237 11.71 -0.28 14.72
N GLY A 238 11.17 -1.40 15.21
CA GLY A 238 10.99 -2.59 14.40
C GLY A 238 10.00 -2.36 13.25
N GLN A 239 10.08 -3.21 12.21
CA GLN A 239 9.23 -3.14 11.02
C GLN A 239 7.75 -2.93 11.39
N ASP A 240 7.16 -1.89 10.81
CA ASP A 240 5.74 -1.51 10.88
C ASP A 240 5.21 -1.23 12.30
N SER A 241 6.07 -1.27 13.32
CA SER A 241 5.64 -1.23 14.72
C SER A 241 5.04 0.11 15.08
N HIS A 242 5.62 1.20 14.58
CA HIS A 242 5.13 2.55 14.86
C HIS A 242 3.87 2.87 14.02
N THR A 243 3.85 2.43 12.75
CA THR A 243 2.66 2.52 11.88
C THR A 243 1.45 1.80 12.50
N VAL A 244 1.64 0.58 13.02
CA VAL A 244 0.60 -0.20 13.70
C VAL A 244 0.16 0.48 15.00
N ALA A 245 1.10 1.01 15.80
CA ALA A 245 0.79 1.67 17.06
C ALA A 245 -0.06 2.93 16.85
N ILE A 246 0.34 3.82 15.94
CA ILE A 246 -0.43 5.02 15.59
C ILE A 246 -1.83 4.63 15.09
N THR A 247 -1.92 3.63 14.21
CA THR A 247 -3.20 3.23 13.62
C THR A 247 -4.17 2.70 14.67
N LYS A 248 -3.70 1.86 15.60
CA LYS A 248 -4.52 1.35 16.71
C LYS A 248 -5.05 2.48 17.60
N GLU A 249 -4.21 3.45 17.93
CA GLU A 249 -4.61 4.60 18.75
C GLU A 249 -5.62 5.51 18.01
N LEU A 250 -5.46 5.71 16.69
CA LEU A 250 -6.43 6.46 15.88
C LEU A 250 -7.81 5.78 15.86
N ILE A 251 -7.87 4.50 15.50
CA ILE A 251 -9.16 3.79 15.39
C ILE A 251 -9.85 3.64 16.75
N ALA A 252 -9.09 3.45 17.83
CA ALA A 252 -9.61 3.40 19.19
C ALA A 252 -10.26 4.73 19.63
N ASN A 253 -9.90 5.83 18.98
CA ASN A 253 -10.43 7.17 19.21
C ASN A 253 -11.44 7.61 18.13
N ASP A 254 -12.11 6.67 17.47
CA ASP A 254 -13.16 6.93 16.47
C ASP A 254 -12.68 7.72 15.25
N VAL A 255 -11.41 7.55 14.85
CA VAL A 255 -10.85 8.12 13.62
C VAL A 255 -10.77 7.02 12.55
N LEU A 256 -11.47 7.22 11.43
CA LEU A 256 -11.37 6.35 10.26
C LEU A 256 -9.99 6.52 9.62
N VAL A 257 -9.32 5.41 9.26
CA VAL A 257 -8.01 5.46 8.61
C VAL A 257 -8.10 5.02 7.15
N LEU A 258 -7.62 5.85 6.24
CA LEU A 258 -7.42 5.53 4.82
C LEU A 258 -5.93 5.27 4.62
N ALA A 259 -5.54 4.01 4.41
CA ALA A 259 -4.15 3.61 4.35
C ALA A 259 -3.66 3.43 2.90
N MET A 260 -2.48 3.98 2.60
CA MET A 260 -1.81 3.89 1.29
C MET A 260 -0.34 3.48 1.41
N GLY A 261 0.24 2.99 0.31
CA GLY A 261 1.67 2.71 0.17
C GLY A 261 2.16 1.53 1.01
N CYS A 262 3.45 1.51 1.36
CA CYS A 262 4.02 0.44 2.19
C CYS A 262 3.40 0.36 3.60
N GLY A 263 2.94 1.48 4.16
CA GLY A 263 2.20 1.51 5.41
C GLY A 263 0.88 0.74 5.32
N ASN A 264 0.17 0.83 4.20
CA ASN A 264 -1.02 0.02 3.92
C ASN A 264 -0.69 -1.48 3.98
N ALA A 265 0.33 -1.93 3.24
CA ALA A 265 0.74 -3.34 3.28
C ALA A 265 1.12 -3.82 4.70
N GLY A 266 1.82 -2.98 5.48
CA GLY A 266 2.13 -3.27 6.89
C GLY A 266 0.87 -3.45 7.75
N LEU A 267 -0.17 -2.64 7.53
CA LEU A 267 -1.45 -2.73 8.24
C LEU A 267 -2.28 -3.93 7.81
N GLN A 268 -2.22 -4.35 6.55
CA GLN A 268 -2.82 -5.60 6.07
C GLN A 268 -2.17 -6.79 6.78
N VAL A 269 -0.84 -6.85 6.79
CA VAL A 269 -0.08 -7.90 7.48
C VAL A 269 -0.42 -7.87 8.98
N ALA A 270 -0.52 -6.71 9.61
CA ALA A 270 -0.90 -6.59 11.02
C ALA A 270 -2.36 -7.00 11.33
N GLY A 271 -3.18 -7.29 10.32
CA GLY A 271 -4.58 -7.71 10.46
C GLY A 271 -5.56 -6.58 10.75
N LEU A 272 -5.13 -5.32 10.61
CA LEU A 272 -5.95 -4.14 10.91
C LEU A 272 -6.97 -3.81 9.82
N GLN A 273 -6.87 -4.48 8.67
CA GLN A 273 -7.78 -4.33 7.53
C GLN A 273 -8.66 -5.56 7.34
N THR A 274 -8.87 -6.31 8.42
CA THR A 274 -9.90 -7.38 8.50
C THR A 274 -11.20 -6.81 9.07
N LEU A 275 -12.34 -7.44 8.75
CA LEU A 275 -13.61 -7.07 9.37
C LEU A 275 -13.60 -7.23 10.90
N ALA A 276 -12.79 -8.16 11.43
CA ALA A 276 -12.64 -8.37 12.87
C ALA A 276 -11.92 -7.20 13.56
N ALA A 277 -11.11 -6.41 12.84
CA ALA A 277 -10.37 -5.30 13.41
C ALA A 277 -11.27 -4.18 13.96
N LYS A 278 -12.57 -4.15 13.60
CA LYS A 278 -13.57 -3.23 14.20
C LYS A 278 -13.66 -3.35 15.72
N GLU A 279 -13.29 -4.50 16.29
CA GLU A 279 -13.23 -4.70 17.75
C GLU A 279 -12.13 -3.87 18.43
N LEU A 280 -11.17 -3.37 17.66
CA LEU A 280 -10.12 -2.46 18.14
C LEU A 280 -10.54 -0.98 18.02
N ALA A 281 -11.65 -0.70 17.34
CA ALA A 281 -12.12 0.65 17.13
C ALA A 281 -12.92 1.17 18.33
N GLY A 282 -12.99 2.49 18.45
CA GLY A 282 -13.92 3.17 19.35
C GLY A 282 -15.38 2.84 19.01
N PRO A 283 -16.32 3.14 19.92
CA PRO A 283 -17.72 2.73 19.77
C PRO A 283 -18.40 3.32 18.52
N GLY A 284 -18.05 4.55 18.14
CA GLY A 284 -18.65 5.22 16.98
C GLY A 284 -18.15 4.63 15.66
N LEU A 285 -16.83 4.52 15.50
CA LEU A 285 -16.23 3.90 14.32
C LEU A 285 -16.61 2.42 14.20
N LYS A 286 -16.69 1.69 15.32
CA LYS A 286 -17.17 0.30 15.33
C LYS A 286 -18.58 0.19 14.77
N ALA A 287 -19.51 1.03 15.21
CA ALA A 287 -20.89 1.02 14.71
C ALA A 287 -20.97 1.30 13.20
N VAL A 288 -20.18 2.27 12.70
CA VAL A 288 -20.08 2.57 11.27
C VAL A 288 -19.54 1.36 10.49
N CYS A 289 -18.49 0.71 11.00
CA CYS A 289 -17.91 -0.50 10.38
C CYS A 289 -18.92 -1.66 10.31
N GLU A 290 -19.70 -1.87 11.37
CA GLU A 290 -20.74 -2.91 11.42
C GLU A 290 -21.87 -2.64 10.43
N GLN A 291 -22.31 -1.38 10.34
CA GLN A 291 -23.38 -0.98 9.44
C GLN A 291 -22.98 -1.13 7.97
N LEU A 292 -21.75 -0.74 7.61
CA LEU A 292 -21.26 -0.75 6.24
C LEU A 292 -20.60 -2.08 5.83
N GLY A 293 -20.29 -2.95 6.80
CA GLY A 293 -19.58 -4.20 6.54
C GLY A 293 -18.12 -3.99 6.11
N VAL A 294 -17.45 -2.98 6.65
CA VAL A 294 -16.08 -2.58 6.28
C VAL A 294 -15.13 -2.65 7.49
N PRO A 295 -13.80 -2.78 7.28
CA PRO A 295 -12.81 -2.63 8.35
C PRO A 295 -12.69 -1.16 8.81
N PRO A 296 -12.16 -0.90 10.03
CA PRO A 296 -11.91 0.47 10.53
C PRO A 296 -10.71 1.16 9.87
N VAL A 297 -9.91 0.38 9.13
CA VAL A 297 -8.81 0.85 8.29
C VAL A 297 -9.14 0.41 6.87
N LEU A 298 -9.31 1.36 5.95
CA LEU A 298 -9.63 1.07 4.55
C LEU A 298 -8.34 1.06 3.73
N SER A 299 -8.13 -0.02 2.96
CA SER A 299 -7.00 -0.14 2.04
C SER A 299 -7.28 0.70 0.80
N PHE A 300 -6.76 1.93 0.83
CA PHE A 300 -6.98 2.95 -0.19
C PHE A 300 -5.90 2.93 -1.29
N GLY A 301 -4.93 2.02 -1.16
CA GLY A 301 -4.10 1.59 -2.27
C GLY A 301 -2.61 1.94 -2.14
N THR A 302 -2.01 2.47 -3.19
CA THR A 302 -0.56 2.72 -3.31
C THR A 302 -0.21 4.17 -3.01
N CYS A 303 1.08 4.54 -3.06
CA CYS A 303 1.46 5.95 -2.88
C CYS A 303 0.92 6.84 -4.00
N THR A 304 0.64 6.32 -5.19
CA THR A 304 0.08 7.10 -6.30
C THR A 304 -1.40 7.40 -6.11
N ASP A 305 -2.12 6.57 -5.35
CA ASP A 305 -3.52 6.80 -4.95
C ASP A 305 -3.72 8.03 -4.03
N THR A 306 -2.64 8.62 -3.51
CA THR A 306 -2.70 9.92 -2.83
C THR A 306 -3.29 11.01 -3.73
N GLY A 307 -3.11 10.90 -5.05
CA GLY A 307 -3.73 11.78 -6.05
C GLY A 307 -5.25 11.78 -5.97
N ARG A 308 -5.88 10.60 -6.00
CA ARG A 308 -7.35 10.48 -5.90
C ARG A 308 -7.86 10.78 -4.49
N LEU A 309 -7.07 10.54 -3.44
CA LEU A 309 -7.44 10.95 -2.08
C LEU A 309 -7.61 12.47 -1.97
N MET A 310 -6.71 13.25 -2.57
CA MET A 310 -6.85 14.72 -2.58
C MET A 310 -8.13 15.17 -3.30
N LEU A 311 -8.54 14.48 -4.37
CA LEU A 311 -9.81 14.76 -5.04
C LEU A 311 -11.01 14.49 -4.13
N LEU A 312 -11.00 13.38 -3.40
CA LEU A 312 -12.03 13.05 -2.41
C LEU A 312 -12.10 14.10 -1.29
N VAL A 313 -10.96 14.48 -0.72
CA VAL A 313 -10.89 15.52 0.32
C VAL A 313 -11.43 16.86 -0.21
N GLY A 314 -11.06 17.25 -1.43
CA GLY A 314 -11.60 18.44 -2.08
C GLY A 314 -13.10 18.36 -2.34
N ALA A 315 -13.62 17.20 -2.74
CA ALA A 315 -15.05 16.99 -2.93
C ALA A 315 -15.83 17.10 -1.60
N ILE A 316 -15.28 16.59 -0.50
CA ILE A 316 -15.84 16.73 0.85
C ILE A 316 -15.87 18.20 1.27
N ALA A 317 -14.78 18.95 1.08
CA ALA A 317 -14.72 20.38 1.37
C ALA A 317 -15.80 21.16 0.61
N ASN A 318 -15.92 20.90 -0.70
CA ASN A 318 -16.93 21.51 -1.56
C ASN A 318 -18.35 21.18 -1.11
N ALA A 319 -18.63 19.92 -0.74
CA ALA A 319 -19.95 19.51 -0.27
C ALA A 319 -20.34 20.19 1.06
N LEU A 320 -19.36 20.54 1.90
CA LEU A 320 -19.56 21.28 3.13
C LEU A 320 -19.54 22.81 2.95
N GLY A 321 -19.21 23.31 1.75
CA GLY A 321 -19.07 24.73 1.48
C GLY A 321 -17.92 25.39 2.25
N VAL A 322 -16.87 24.62 2.56
CA VAL A 322 -15.68 25.08 3.29
C VAL A 322 -14.42 24.80 2.46
N ASP A 323 -13.29 25.36 2.88
CA ASP A 323 -11.98 25.03 2.31
C ASP A 323 -11.36 23.82 3.04
N VAL A 324 -10.41 23.14 2.39
CA VAL A 324 -9.74 21.93 2.91
C VAL A 324 -9.13 22.14 4.31
N PRO A 325 -8.45 23.26 4.64
CA PRO A 325 -7.93 23.49 5.98
C PRO A 325 -8.99 23.51 7.09
N ALA A 326 -10.27 23.65 6.77
CA ALA A 326 -11.35 23.63 7.76
C ALA A 326 -11.82 22.20 8.11
N LEU A 327 -11.46 21.20 7.30
CA LEU A 327 -11.92 19.83 7.50
C LEU A 327 -11.27 19.16 8.72
N PRO A 328 -12.00 18.29 9.45
CA PRO A 328 -11.47 17.50 10.55
C PRO A 328 -10.69 16.27 10.03
N VAL A 329 -9.64 16.53 9.24
CA VAL A 329 -8.80 15.51 8.62
C VAL A 329 -7.32 15.76 8.89
N VAL A 330 -6.54 14.68 8.95
CA VAL A 330 -5.08 14.74 9.13
C VAL A 330 -4.40 13.80 8.15
N ALA A 331 -3.15 14.09 7.81
CA ALA A 331 -2.25 13.17 7.16
C ALA A 331 -1.19 12.69 8.17
N THR A 332 -0.79 11.42 8.06
CA THR A 332 0.26 10.86 8.92
C THR A 332 1.17 9.94 8.11
N ALA A 333 2.49 10.12 8.29
CA ALA A 333 3.53 9.29 7.72
C ALA A 333 4.42 8.77 8.88
N PRO A 334 4.03 7.68 9.55
CA PRO A 334 4.67 7.21 10.80
C PRO A 334 6.09 6.66 10.63
N GLU A 335 6.42 6.09 9.46
CA GLU A 335 7.70 5.43 9.21
C GLU A 335 8.19 5.73 7.79
N TYR A 336 8.10 6.99 7.37
CA TYR A 336 8.50 7.38 6.03
C TYR A 336 10.02 7.27 5.81
N MET A 337 10.44 7.07 4.56
CA MET A 337 11.86 6.89 4.22
C MET A 337 12.24 7.59 2.92
N GLU A 338 11.54 7.30 1.83
CA GLU A 338 11.95 7.71 0.49
C GLU A 338 11.58 9.15 0.12
N GLN A 339 12.21 9.66 -0.94
CA GLN A 339 12.00 11.01 -1.46
C GLN A 339 10.55 11.27 -1.88
N LYS A 340 9.83 10.24 -2.38
CA LYS A 340 8.41 10.35 -2.75
C LYS A 340 7.55 10.80 -1.56
N ALA A 341 7.74 10.21 -0.38
CA ALA A 341 7.00 10.62 0.82
C ALA A 341 7.28 12.07 1.25
N THR A 342 8.47 12.62 0.93
CA THR A 342 8.76 14.04 1.16
C THR A 342 7.94 14.93 0.23
N ILE A 343 7.80 14.54 -1.04
CA ILE A 343 6.97 15.26 -2.01
C ILE A 343 5.50 15.21 -1.60
N ASP A 344 5.03 14.05 -1.15
CA ASP A 344 3.65 13.88 -0.67
C ASP A 344 3.36 14.76 0.55
N ALA A 345 4.28 14.79 1.53
CA ALA A 345 4.17 15.66 2.69
C ALA A 345 4.12 17.15 2.28
N MET A 346 5.00 17.60 1.38
CA MET A 346 5.03 18.99 0.94
C MET A 346 3.73 19.39 0.23
N ALA A 347 3.14 18.50 -0.56
CA ALA A 347 1.87 18.79 -1.21
C ALA A 347 0.69 18.75 -0.24
N ALA A 348 0.67 17.82 0.72
CA ALA A 348 -0.34 17.80 1.77
C ALA A 348 -0.32 19.10 2.59
N LEU A 349 0.88 19.61 2.90
CA LEU A 349 1.06 20.92 3.52
C LEU A 349 0.58 22.07 2.64
N ALA A 350 0.91 22.05 1.34
CA ALA A 350 0.43 23.04 0.39
C ALA A 350 -1.09 23.01 0.20
N PHE A 351 -1.70 21.83 0.35
CA PHE A 351 -3.14 21.59 0.31
C PHE A 351 -3.85 21.92 1.63
N GLY A 352 -3.10 22.36 2.65
CA GLY A 352 -3.69 22.86 3.88
C GLY A 352 -3.88 21.84 4.98
N LEU A 353 -3.26 20.67 4.87
CA LEU A 353 -3.41 19.59 5.85
C LEU A 353 -2.44 19.70 7.01
N TYR A 354 -2.87 19.22 8.17
CA TYR A 354 -1.97 18.83 9.26
C TYR A 354 -1.28 17.52 8.88
N VAL A 355 0.05 17.53 8.87
CA VAL A 355 0.87 16.40 8.44
C VAL A 355 1.77 15.98 9.58
N HIS A 356 1.43 14.86 10.22
CA HIS A 356 2.32 14.19 11.16
C HIS A 356 3.39 13.40 10.40
N VAL A 357 4.66 13.54 10.81
CA VAL A 357 5.76 12.75 10.27
C VAL A 357 6.63 12.17 11.37
N ASN A 358 6.98 10.91 11.18
CA ASN A 358 8.11 10.26 11.82
C ASN A 358 8.76 9.32 10.79
N PRO A 359 10.07 9.07 10.83
CA PRO A 359 11.20 9.89 11.29
C PRO A 359 11.16 11.42 11.42
N VAL A 360 12.02 11.99 12.28
CA VAL A 360 12.41 13.41 12.18
C VAL A 360 13.03 13.72 10.80
N PRO A 361 12.52 14.71 10.04
CA PRO A 361 13.07 15.05 8.73
C PRO A 361 14.45 15.72 8.76
N PHE A 362 15.24 15.52 7.70
CA PHE A 362 16.59 16.08 7.53
C PHE A 362 16.60 17.59 7.19
N VAL A 363 15.77 18.37 7.87
CA VAL A 363 15.65 19.84 7.68
C VAL A 363 16.02 20.62 8.94
N THR A 364 16.38 19.93 10.04
CA THR A 364 16.66 20.54 11.35
C THR A 364 17.81 21.54 11.35
N GLY A 365 18.75 21.44 10.40
CA GLY A 365 19.83 22.42 10.19
C GLY A 365 19.38 23.75 9.55
N ALA A 366 18.12 23.88 9.14
CA ALA A 366 17.58 25.06 8.48
C ALA A 366 16.46 25.70 9.33
N PRO A 367 16.78 26.49 10.38
CA PRO A 367 15.80 26.96 11.36
C PRO A 367 14.67 27.81 10.74
N ARG A 368 14.97 28.57 9.66
CA ARG A 368 13.95 29.31 8.92
C ARG A 368 12.97 28.38 8.20
N LEU A 369 13.45 27.26 7.65
CA LEU A 369 12.61 26.27 6.99
C LEU A 369 11.77 25.51 8.03
N VAL A 370 12.38 25.10 9.15
CA VAL A 370 11.66 24.46 10.26
C VAL A 370 10.50 25.36 10.71
N LYS A 371 10.80 26.61 11.08
CA LYS A 371 9.78 27.59 11.49
C LYS A 371 8.71 27.77 10.42
N LEU A 372 9.11 27.86 9.15
CA LEU A 372 8.16 27.97 8.04
C LEU A 372 7.15 26.83 8.08
N VAL A 373 7.61 25.57 8.05
CA VAL A 373 6.71 24.41 7.89
C VAL A 373 5.98 24.03 9.18
N THR A 374 6.50 24.35 10.36
CA THR A 374 5.89 23.96 11.65
C THR A 374 5.03 25.06 12.29
N GLU A 375 5.28 26.35 11.97
CA GLU A 375 4.65 27.49 12.65
C GLU A 375 4.00 28.50 11.70
N ASP A 376 4.68 28.90 10.61
CA ASP A 376 4.21 30.01 9.76
C ASP A 376 3.24 29.55 8.66
N LEU A 377 3.42 28.34 8.15
CA LEU A 377 2.64 27.78 7.04
C LEU A 377 1.11 27.73 7.28
N PRO A 378 0.60 27.52 8.51
CA PRO A 378 -0.84 27.65 8.80
C PRO A 378 -1.43 29.00 8.38
N GLY A 379 -0.64 30.09 8.43
CA GLY A 379 -1.07 31.42 7.98
C GLY A 379 -0.99 31.65 6.47
N VAL A 380 -0.43 30.70 5.71
CA VAL A 380 -0.23 30.79 4.26
C VAL A 380 -1.15 29.84 3.51
N THR A 381 -1.12 28.55 3.86
CA THR A 381 -1.91 27.49 3.20
C THR A 381 -2.88 26.80 4.14
N GLY A 382 -2.78 27.04 5.46
CA GLY A 382 -3.49 26.26 6.48
C GLY A 382 -2.77 24.97 6.90
N GLY A 383 -1.74 24.56 6.16
CA GLY A 383 -1.00 23.33 6.42
C GLY A 383 0.00 23.46 7.56
N LYS A 384 0.26 22.35 8.25
CA LYS A 384 1.19 22.31 9.39
C LYS A 384 1.97 21.01 9.42
N LEU A 385 3.29 21.10 9.44
CA LEU A 385 4.13 19.93 9.72
C LEU A 385 4.21 19.73 11.23
N ALA A 386 3.94 18.50 11.67
CA ALA A 386 4.09 18.07 13.04
C ALA A 386 5.07 16.90 13.11
N VAL A 387 6.15 17.10 13.87
CA VAL A 387 7.17 16.08 14.09
C VAL A 387 7.01 15.56 15.51
N GLU A 388 6.63 14.31 15.66
CA GLU A 388 6.47 13.65 16.95
C GLU A 388 6.88 12.18 16.80
N THR A 389 7.69 11.68 17.73
CA THR A 389 8.27 10.33 17.65
C THR A 389 7.56 9.35 18.59
N ASP A 390 6.77 9.84 19.55
CA ASP A 390 5.92 8.99 20.38
C ASP A 390 4.53 8.83 19.74
N ALA A 391 4.11 7.58 19.53
CA ALA A 391 2.86 7.28 18.84
C ALA A 391 1.63 7.87 19.55
N LYS A 392 1.61 7.85 20.89
CA LYS A 392 0.47 8.35 21.67
C LYS A 392 0.42 9.88 21.65
N ALA A 393 1.56 10.54 21.79
CA ALA A 393 1.67 11.99 21.68
C ALA A 393 1.29 12.47 20.27
N ALA A 394 1.74 11.77 19.22
CA ALA A 394 1.40 12.06 17.84
C ALA A 394 -0.12 12.00 17.64
N VAL A 395 -0.75 10.93 18.11
CA VAL A 395 -2.21 10.74 18.01
C VAL A 395 -2.97 11.76 18.84
N ALA A 396 -2.51 12.06 20.06
CA ALA A 396 -3.12 13.10 20.89
C ALA A 396 -3.08 14.47 20.19
N ALA A 397 -1.98 14.82 19.53
CA ALA A 397 -1.86 16.06 18.76
C ALA A 397 -2.76 16.06 17.51
N MET A 398 -2.87 14.93 16.80
CA MET A 398 -3.81 14.76 15.68
C MET A 398 -5.26 14.91 16.13
N LEU A 399 -5.64 14.29 17.24
CA LEU A 399 -6.99 14.39 17.81
C LEU A 399 -7.30 15.84 18.25
N ALA A 400 -6.35 16.51 18.89
CA ALA A 400 -6.51 17.92 19.27
C ALA A 400 -6.70 18.82 18.03
N HIS A 401 -6.00 18.54 16.94
CA HIS A 401 -6.20 19.23 15.66
C HIS A 401 -7.60 18.98 15.11
N ILE A 402 -8.01 17.71 15.02
CA ILE A 402 -9.35 17.29 14.54
C ILE A 402 -10.43 18.01 15.35
N GLU A 403 -10.36 17.97 16.68
CA GLU A 403 -11.34 18.59 17.57
C GLU A 403 -11.41 20.11 17.39
N ALA A 404 -10.28 20.79 17.22
CA ALA A 404 -10.27 22.22 16.95
C ALA A 404 -10.96 22.56 15.62
N LYS A 405 -10.82 21.71 14.59
CA LYS A 405 -11.52 21.89 13.31
C LYS A 405 -13.02 21.62 13.43
N ARG A 406 -13.41 20.58 14.16
CA ARG A 406 -14.82 20.30 14.48
C ARG A 406 -15.50 21.48 15.17
N ALA A 407 -14.88 22.00 16.25
CA ALA A 407 -15.39 23.15 16.98
C ALA A 407 -15.52 24.39 16.10
N ALA A 408 -14.57 24.63 15.18
CA ALA A 408 -14.64 25.73 14.22
C ALA A 408 -15.76 25.57 13.18
N LEU A 409 -16.16 24.34 12.87
CA LEU A 409 -17.31 24.00 12.02
C LEU A 409 -18.64 24.00 12.80
N GLY A 410 -18.60 24.13 14.14
CA GLY A 410 -19.78 24.11 15.01
C GLY A 410 -20.35 22.72 15.27
N ILE A 411 -19.52 21.67 15.19
CA ILE A 411 -19.88 20.26 15.45
C ILE A 411 -18.99 19.59 16.49
#